data_AF-A0A4P7R360-F1
#
_entry.id   AF-A0A4P7R360-F1
#
_cell.length_a   1.000
_cell.length_b   1.000
_cell.length_c   1.000
_cell.angle_alpha   90.00
_cell.angle_beta   90.00
_cell.angle_gamma   90.00
#
_symmetry.space_group_name_H-M   'P 1'
#
loop_
_entity.id
_entity.type
_entity.pdbx_description
1 polymer ?
#
loop_
_entity_poly.entity_id
_entity_poly.type
_entity_poly.pdbx_seq_one_letter_code
_entity_poly.pdbx_strand_id
1 'polypeptide(L)'
;MENTAPQLDLFTRLEIAIEERNEAAEAFDVFKQDAVMAHAPAAGAEPAVTSEDAADAAAGEVDDFNAEVNALLQGATDAELAGAYDQSGGEVGNPVAEALLGEIKRREGRA
;
A
#
# COMPACT_ATOMS: atom_id res chain seq x y z
N MET A 1 25.55 16.81 -13.55
CA MET A 1 25.19 15.39 -13.75
C MET A 1 23.71 15.29 -13.52
N GLU A 2 22.91 15.33 -14.59
CA GLU A 2 21.47 15.12 -14.51
C GLU A 2 21.25 13.66 -14.08
N ASN A 3 20.55 13.46 -12.97
CA ASN A 3 20.24 12.14 -12.46
C ASN A 3 19.23 11.49 -13.42
N THR A 4 19.74 10.75 -14.41
CA THR A 4 18.96 10.04 -15.44
C THR A 4 18.53 8.66 -14.91
N ALA A 5 18.05 8.58 -13.68
CA ALA A 5 17.21 7.45 -13.30
C ALA A 5 15.90 7.61 -14.11
N PRO A 6 15.48 6.63 -14.94
CA PRO A 6 14.18 6.69 -15.57
C PRO A 6 13.14 6.83 -14.46
N GLN A 7 12.34 7.91 -14.49
CA GLN A 7 11.19 8.04 -13.61
C GLN A 7 10.29 6.83 -13.87
N LEU A 8 10.04 6.05 -12.82
CA LEU A 8 9.16 4.89 -12.89
C LEU A 8 7.79 5.33 -13.39
N ASP A 9 7.22 4.56 -14.32
CA ASP A 9 5.86 4.80 -14.78
C ASP A 9 4.82 4.55 -13.67
N LEU A 10 3.60 5.05 -13.88
CA LEU A 10 2.53 4.98 -12.90
C LEU A 10 2.22 3.53 -12.49
N PHE A 11 2.19 2.60 -13.45
CA PHE A 11 1.91 1.19 -13.18
C PHE A 11 2.96 0.60 -12.23
N THR A 12 4.24 0.79 -12.55
CA THR A 12 5.36 0.29 -11.74
C THR A 12 5.36 0.89 -10.34
N ARG A 13 5.03 2.18 -10.21
CA ARG A 13 4.94 2.84 -8.89
C ARG A 13 3.79 2.28 -8.05
N LEU A 14 2.65 1.98 -8.66
CA LEU A 14 1.51 1.38 -7.97
C LEU A 14 1.79 -0.08 -7.57
N GLU A 15 2.44 -0.86 -8.42
CA GLU A 15 2.89 -2.22 -8.09
C GLU A 15 3.83 -2.22 -6.88
N ILE A 16 4.81 -1.34 -6.85
CA ILE A 16 5.74 -1.20 -5.71
C ILE A 16 4.98 -0.86 -4.43
N ALA A 17 4.12 0.17 -4.45
CA ALA A 17 3.38 0.57 -3.25
C ALA A 17 2.49 -0.57 -2.71
N ILE A 18 1.90 -1.38 -3.59
CA ILE A 18 1.06 -2.50 -3.18
C ILE A 18 1.90 -3.66 -2.64
N GLU A 19 3.04 -3.96 -3.26
CA GLU A 19 3.96 -4.98 -2.77
C GLU A 19 4.48 -4.60 -1.37
N GLU A 20 4.94 -3.37 -1.18
CA GLU A 20 5.39 -2.86 0.13
C GLU A 20 4.29 -2.99 1.19
N ARG A 21 3.04 -2.67 0.84
CA ARG A 21 1.89 -2.84 1.73
C ARG A 21 1.58 -4.32 2.04
N ASN A 22 1.81 -5.23 1.10
CA ASN A 22 1.63 -6.66 1.34
C ASN A 22 2.76 -7.21 2.22
N GLU A 23 4.01 -6.81 1.98
CA GLU A 23 5.15 -7.16 2.85
C GLU A 23 4.93 -6.68 4.29
N ALA A 24 4.44 -5.45 4.48
CA ALA A 24 4.09 -4.92 5.79
C ALA A 24 2.97 -5.74 6.47
N ALA A 25 1.93 -6.13 5.72
CA ALA A 25 0.85 -6.96 6.24
C ALA A 25 1.34 -8.36 6.65
N GLU A 26 2.23 -8.97 5.86
CA GLU A 26 2.84 -10.27 6.19
C GLU A 26 3.71 -10.17 7.45
N ALA A 27 4.52 -9.11 7.58
CA ALA A 27 5.32 -8.86 8.79
C ALA A 27 4.44 -8.72 10.04
N PHE A 28 3.30 -8.03 9.92
CA PHE A 28 2.34 -7.90 11.01
C PHE A 28 1.70 -9.23 11.40
N ASP A 29 1.43 -10.13 10.44
CA ASP A 29 0.90 -11.45 10.73
C ASP A 29 1.94 -12.36 11.43
N VAL A 30 3.22 -12.27 11.08
CA VAL A 30 4.32 -12.92 11.82
C VAL A 30 4.39 -12.39 13.25
N PHE A 31 4.31 -11.07 13.45
CA PHE A 31 4.28 -10.48 14.79
C PHE A 31 3.11 -11.02 15.65
N LYS A 32 1.91 -11.17 15.08
CA LYS A 32 0.77 -11.77 15.81
C LYS A 32 1.05 -13.21 16.22
N GLN A 33 1.65 -14.01 15.34
CA GLN A 33 2.00 -15.38 15.64
C GLN A 33 3.02 -15.44 16.79
N ASP A 34 4.05 -14.60 16.74
CA ASP A 34 5.06 -14.50 17.79
C ASP A 34 4.45 -14.04 19.13
N ALA A 35 3.57 -13.06 19.11
CA ALA A 35 2.87 -12.57 20.30
C ALA A 35 2.00 -13.63 20.96
N VAL A 36 1.35 -14.50 20.17
CA VAL A 36 0.57 -15.64 20.68
C VAL A 36 1.47 -16.70 21.32
N MET A 37 2.66 -16.91 20.76
CA MET A 37 3.62 -17.91 21.24
C MET A 37 4.50 -17.40 22.39
N ALA A 38 4.55 -16.08 22.61
CA ALA A 38 5.31 -15.46 23.69
C ALA A 38 4.72 -15.83 25.06
N HIS A 39 5.56 -16.34 25.95
CA HIS A 39 5.19 -16.55 27.34
C HIS A 39 4.92 -15.20 28.00
N ALA A 40 3.88 -15.11 28.84
CA ALA A 40 3.56 -13.90 29.58
C ALA A 40 4.83 -13.33 30.26
N PRO A 41 5.08 -12.00 30.15
CA PRO A 41 6.28 -11.41 30.70
C PRO A 41 6.39 -11.74 32.20
N ALA A 42 7.62 -11.92 32.68
CA ALA A 42 7.88 -12.15 34.09
C ALA A 42 7.17 -11.08 34.93
N ALA A 43 6.55 -11.48 36.04
CA ALA A 43 5.78 -10.58 36.89
C ALA A 43 6.61 -9.33 37.25
N GLY A 44 6.15 -8.15 36.81
CA GLY A 44 6.82 -6.86 37.02
C GLY A 44 7.64 -6.33 35.83
N ALA A 45 7.73 -7.06 34.71
CA ALA A 45 8.28 -6.55 33.46
C ALA A 45 7.15 -6.08 32.53
N GLU A 46 7.13 -4.80 32.18
CA GLU A 46 6.24 -4.32 31.12
C GLU A 46 6.79 -4.73 29.75
N PRO A 47 5.93 -5.14 28.81
CA PRO A 47 6.34 -5.40 27.44
C PRO A 47 6.84 -4.11 26.78
N ALA A 48 7.91 -4.21 25.97
CA ALA A 48 8.48 -3.06 25.27
C ALA A 48 7.59 -2.52 24.13
N VAL A 49 6.69 -3.37 23.61
CA VAL A 49 5.68 -3.04 22.61
C VAL A 49 4.40 -3.77 23.00
N THR A 50 3.31 -3.04 23.14
CA THR A 50 1.99 -3.62 23.42
C THR A 50 1.24 -3.96 22.13
N SER A 51 0.17 -4.73 22.25
CA SER A 51 -0.73 -4.98 21.12
C SER A 51 -1.43 -3.70 20.62
N GLU A 52 -1.60 -2.70 21.49
CA GLU A 52 -2.18 -1.40 21.14
C GLU A 52 -1.17 -0.57 20.33
N ASP A 53 0.10 -0.52 20.75
CA ASP A 53 1.17 0.14 19.98
C ASP A 53 1.34 -0.47 18.58
N ALA A 54 1.24 -1.79 18.46
CA ALA A 54 1.32 -2.49 17.19
C ALA A 54 0.10 -2.22 16.29
N ALA A 55 -1.09 -2.08 16.88
CA ALA A 55 -2.31 -1.75 16.14
C ALA A 55 -2.27 -0.30 15.62
N ASP A 56 -1.78 0.64 16.43
CA ASP A 56 -1.62 2.04 16.04
C ASP A 56 -0.58 2.20 14.92
N ALA A 57 0.55 1.48 15.02
CA ALA A 57 1.56 1.47 13.96
C ALA A 57 0.99 0.94 12.62
N ALA A 58 0.28 -0.19 12.66
CA ALA A 58 -0.36 -0.75 11.47
C ALA A 58 -1.43 0.18 10.87
N ALA A 59 -2.19 0.90 11.71
CA ALA A 59 -3.14 1.89 11.23
C ALA A 59 -2.44 3.05 10.51
N GLY A 60 -1.33 3.54 11.06
CA GLY A 60 -0.51 4.59 10.43
C GLY A 60 0.04 4.15 9.06
N GLU A 61 0.56 2.94 8.95
CA GLU A 61 1.07 2.40 7.68
C GLU A 61 -0.03 2.30 6.61
N VAL A 62 -1.26 1.92 6.99
CA VAL A 62 -2.40 1.89 6.08
C VAL A 62 -2.78 3.30 5.61
N ASP A 63 -2.77 4.28 6.50
CA ASP A 63 -3.06 5.67 6.15
C ASP A 63 -2.00 6.25 5.21
N ASP A 64 -0.72 5.97 5.46
CA ASP A 64 0.39 6.40 4.62
C ASP A 64 0.31 5.76 3.21
N PHE A 65 0.07 4.44 3.15
CA PHE A 65 -0.17 3.73 1.88
C PHE A 65 -1.35 4.34 1.11
N ASN A 66 -2.47 4.58 1.78
CA ASN A 66 -3.65 5.18 1.16
C ASN A 66 -3.34 6.60 0.64
N ALA A 67 -2.58 7.40 1.40
CA ALA A 67 -2.18 8.74 0.99
C ALA A 67 -1.27 8.68 -0.24
N GLU A 68 -0.30 7.76 -0.29
CA GLU A 68 0.59 7.58 -1.42
C GLU A 68 -0.16 7.16 -2.68
N VAL A 69 -0.96 6.09 -2.63
CA VAL A 69 -1.75 5.62 -3.78
C VAL A 69 -2.69 6.72 -4.29
N ASN A 70 -3.35 7.43 -3.39
CA ASN A 70 -4.21 8.56 -3.80
C ASN A 70 -3.40 9.69 -4.46
N ALA A 71 -2.22 10.00 -3.96
CA ALA A 71 -1.36 11.03 -4.56
C ALA A 71 -0.90 10.62 -5.97
N LEU A 72 -0.55 9.34 -6.17
CA LEU A 72 -0.20 8.79 -7.48
C LEU A 72 -1.37 8.92 -8.46
N LEU A 73 -2.57 8.48 -8.06
CA LEU A 73 -3.76 8.47 -8.92
C LEU A 73 -4.27 9.89 -9.23
N GLN A 74 -4.24 10.81 -8.26
CA GLN A 74 -4.68 12.20 -8.48
C GLN A 74 -3.66 13.02 -9.28
N GLY A 75 -2.37 12.72 -9.12
CA GLY A 75 -1.30 13.37 -9.88
C GLY A 75 -1.20 12.90 -11.33
N ALA A 76 -1.74 11.71 -11.65
CA ALA A 76 -1.70 11.14 -12.98
C ALA A 76 -2.64 11.85 -13.98
N THR A 77 -2.18 11.97 -15.21
CA THR A 77 -3.00 12.37 -16.37
C THR A 77 -3.93 11.24 -16.80
N ASP A 78 -5.00 11.56 -17.53
CA ASP A 78 -5.92 10.53 -18.06
C ASP A 78 -5.22 9.54 -19.00
N ALA A 79 -4.20 10.00 -19.74
CA ALA A 79 -3.39 9.15 -20.61
C ALA A 79 -2.51 8.18 -19.81
N GLU A 80 -1.93 8.62 -18.70
CA GLU A 80 -1.15 7.74 -17.80
C GLU A 80 -2.05 6.72 -17.10
N LEU A 81 -3.25 7.11 -16.68
CA LEU A 81 -4.23 6.19 -16.09
C LEU A 81 -4.67 5.11 -17.07
N ALA A 82 -5.04 5.49 -18.29
CA ALA A 82 -5.44 4.55 -19.33
C ALA A 82 -4.27 3.61 -19.70
N GLY A 83 -3.07 4.16 -19.88
CA GLY A 83 -1.88 3.37 -20.21
C GLY A 83 -1.50 2.39 -19.10
N ALA A 84 -1.55 2.82 -17.83
CA ALA A 84 -1.29 1.93 -16.69
C ALA A 84 -2.37 0.86 -16.56
N TYR A 85 -3.64 1.19 -16.84
CA TYR A 85 -4.73 0.22 -16.79
C TYR A 85 -4.55 -0.85 -17.89
N ASP A 86 -4.18 -0.45 -19.10
CA ASP A 86 -3.87 -1.38 -20.18
C ASP A 86 -2.66 -2.27 -19.84
N GLN A 87 -1.63 -1.71 -19.19
CA GLN A 87 -0.46 -2.48 -18.75
C GLN A 87 -0.80 -3.54 -17.70
N SER A 88 -1.74 -3.24 -16.80
CA SER A 88 -2.24 -4.20 -15.81
C SER A 88 -3.05 -5.35 -16.43
N GLY A 89 -3.40 -5.26 -17.72
CA GLY A 89 -4.25 -6.25 -18.40
C GLY A 89 -5.73 -6.16 -18.02
N GLY A 90 -6.13 -5.23 -17.15
CA GLY A 90 -7.52 -5.08 -16.68
C GLY A 90 -8.03 -6.30 -15.91
N GLU A 91 -7.12 -7.08 -15.31
CA GLU A 91 -7.47 -8.33 -14.64
C GLU A 91 -8.21 -8.06 -13.32
N VAL A 92 -9.35 -8.73 -13.15
CA VAL A 92 -10.11 -8.68 -11.89
C VAL A 92 -9.31 -9.41 -10.81
N GLY A 93 -9.13 -8.76 -9.65
CA GLY A 93 -8.25 -9.24 -8.59
C GLY A 93 -6.81 -8.73 -8.69
N ASN A 94 -6.43 -8.03 -9.77
CA ASN A 94 -5.21 -7.22 -9.74
C ASN A 94 -5.52 -5.89 -9.01
N PRO A 95 -4.90 -5.62 -7.86
CA PRO A 95 -5.22 -4.46 -7.06
C PRO A 95 -4.81 -3.12 -7.72
N VAL A 96 -3.78 -3.12 -8.58
CA VAL A 96 -3.42 -1.95 -9.42
C VAL A 96 -4.53 -1.68 -10.44
N ALA A 97 -4.99 -2.72 -11.15
CA ALA A 97 -6.06 -2.61 -12.14
C ALA A 97 -7.35 -2.05 -11.53
N GLU A 98 -7.72 -2.52 -10.35
CA GLU A 98 -8.92 -2.08 -9.63
C GLU A 98 -8.81 -0.63 -9.16
N ALA A 99 -7.66 -0.23 -8.62
CA ALA A 99 -7.40 1.15 -8.19
C ALA A 99 -7.47 2.13 -9.37
N LEU A 100 -6.84 1.78 -10.50
CA LEU A 100 -6.86 2.57 -11.73
C LEU A 100 -8.28 2.68 -12.30
N LEU A 101 -9.02 1.57 -12.40
CA LEU A 101 -10.39 1.57 -12.89
C LEU A 101 -11.31 2.42 -12.01
N GLY A 102 -11.12 2.37 -10.69
CA GLY A 102 -11.84 3.20 -9.73
C GLY A 102 -11.60 4.69 -9.96
N GLU A 103 -10.34 5.10 -10.17
CA GLU A 103 -9.98 6.47 -10.52
C GLU A 103 -10.62 6.94 -11.83
N ILE A 104 -10.48 6.14 -12.90
CA ILE A 104 -11.02 6.45 -14.23
C ILE A 104 -12.54 6.69 -14.13
N LYS A 105 -13.28 5.77 -13.52
CA LYS A 105 -14.74 5.90 -13.32
C LYS A 105 -15.11 7.14 -12.50
N ARG A 106 -14.31 7.50 -11.50
CA ARG A 106 -14.54 8.68 -10.68
C ARG A 106 -14.38 9.97 -11.49
N ARG A 107 -13.42 10.03 -12.41
CA ARG A 107 -13.22 11.17 -13.31
C ARG A 107 -14.35 11.28 -14.32
N GLU A 108 -14.75 10.17 -14.92
CA GLU A 108 -15.89 10.12 -15.85
C GLU A 108 -17.20 10.57 -15.19
N GLY A 109 -17.45 10.20 -13.94
CA GLY A 109 -18.63 10.64 -13.19
C GLY A 109 -18.61 12.12 -12.74
N ARG A 110 -17.48 12.83 -12.91
CA ARG A 110 -17.33 14.27 -12.62
C ARG A 110 -17.40 15.15 -13.87
N ALA A 111 -17.32 14.56 -15.07
CA ALA A 111 -17.44 15.25 -16.36
C ALA A 111 -18.91 15.45 -16.76
#